data_AF-A0A3S1DEI7-F1
#
_entry.id   AF-A0A3S1DEI7-F1
#
_cell.length_a   1.000
_cell.length_b   1.000
_cell.length_c   1.000
_cell.angle_alpha   90.00
_cell.angle_beta   90.00
_cell.angle_gamma   90.00
#
_symmetry.space_group_name_H-M   'P 1'
#
loop_
_entity.id
_entity.type
_entity.pdbx_description
1 polymer ?
#
loop_
_entity_poly.entity_id
_entity_poly.type
_entity_poly.pdbx_seq_one_letter_code
_entity_poly.pdbx_strand_id
1 'polypeptide(L)'
;MPSVLAIPSRLFRTKANVKLGIHVTNQTSAPIKFNQSHSIHVTLINEEGKEINYLSDMIRPGLGKEPQYYLVQPGESAFFDLEGMLSWYQGQLQLAVSNKARGLTGCGFYYFPNLFIGVYQMQVTYRHPVSRARRPEENVLEKVCPGCVAMPFVEFRIA
;
A
#
# COMPACT_ATOMS: atom_id res chain seq x y z
N MET A 1 -1.47 19.80 -10.20
CA MET A 1 -2.11 20.21 -8.93
C MET A 1 -2.18 19.01 -8.03
N PRO A 2 -1.81 19.10 -6.74
CA PRO A 2 -1.87 17.97 -5.82
C PRO A 2 -3.31 17.51 -5.62
N SER A 3 -3.49 16.20 -5.42
CA SER A 3 -4.81 15.63 -5.12
C SER A 3 -5.35 16.19 -3.80
N VAL A 4 -6.62 16.56 -3.77
CA VAL A 4 -7.26 17.08 -2.55
C VAL A 4 -8.14 16.01 -1.93
N LEU A 5 -7.88 15.68 -0.66
CA LEU A 5 -8.66 14.75 0.14
C LEU A 5 -9.60 15.52 1.07
N ALA A 6 -10.90 15.33 0.86
CA ALA A 6 -11.93 15.97 1.67
C ALA A 6 -11.99 15.36 3.08
N ILE A 7 -12.05 16.23 4.09
CA ILE A 7 -12.25 15.79 5.48
C ILE A 7 -13.69 15.27 5.66
N PRO A 8 -13.89 14.02 6.14
CA PRO A 8 -15.23 13.51 6.42
C PRO A 8 -15.85 14.27 7.59
N SER A 9 -17.19 14.36 7.61
CA SER A 9 -17.89 14.92 8.77
C SER A 9 -17.55 14.15 10.06
N ARG A 10 -17.61 14.81 11.22
CA ARG A 10 -17.37 14.18 12.53
C ARG A 10 -18.52 13.28 13.00
N LEU A 11 -19.53 13.05 12.16
CA LEU A 11 -20.63 12.14 12.49
C LEU A 11 -20.12 10.70 12.59
N PHE A 12 -20.72 9.94 13.51
CA PHE A 12 -20.34 8.57 13.81
C PHE A 12 -20.23 7.71 12.53
N ARG A 13 -19.09 7.02 12.36
CA ARG A 13 -18.76 6.13 11.23
C ARG A 13 -18.70 6.77 9.84
N THR A 14 -18.65 8.10 9.73
CA THR A 14 -18.39 8.76 8.44
C THR A 14 -16.96 8.50 7.99
N LYS A 15 -16.78 8.17 6.71
CA LYS A 15 -15.49 7.94 6.09
C LYS A 15 -15.45 8.62 4.72
N ALA A 16 -14.28 9.10 4.33
CA ALA A 16 -14.02 9.53 2.96
C ALA A 16 -13.08 8.50 2.31
N ASN A 17 -13.51 7.88 1.22
CA ASN A 17 -12.70 6.92 0.49
C ASN A 17 -11.56 7.65 -0.23
N VAL A 18 -10.35 7.12 -0.09
CA VAL A 18 -9.15 7.62 -0.77
C VAL A 18 -8.78 6.61 -1.85
N LYS A 19 -8.77 7.06 -3.11
CA LYS A 19 -8.32 6.25 -4.23
C LYS A 19 -6.80 6.32 -4.30
N LEU A 20 -6.15 5.23 -3.93
CA LEU A 20 -4.70 5.06 -4.02
C LEU A 20 -4.42 3.78 -4.80
N GLY A 21 -3.37 3.77 -5.60
CA GLY A 21 -2.96 2.53 -6.25
C GLY A 21 -1.58 2.65 -6.86
N ILE A 22 -1.03 1.49 -7.20
CA ILE A 22 0.27 1.36 -7.84
C ILE A 22 0.03 0.96 -9.29
N HIS A 23 0.52 1.76 -10.22
CA HIS A 23 0.55 1.40 -11.63
C HIS A 23 1.95 0.93 -12.00
N VAL A 24 2.06 -0.31 -12.47
CA VAL A 24 3.32 -0.93 -12.87
C VAL A 24 3.28 -1.22 -14.36
N THR A 25 4.35 -0.88 -15.07
CA THR A 25 4.58 -1.30 -16.46
C THR A 25 5.84 -2.15 -16.52
N ASN A 26 5.73 -3.38 -17.04
CA ASN A 26 6.88 -4.24 -17.21
C ASN A 26 7.58 -3.93 -18.53
N GLN A 27 8.67 -3.16 -18.47
CA GLN A 27 9.51 -2.84 -19.64
C GLN A 27 10.65 -3.84 -19.86
N THR A 28 10.68 -4.94 -19.11
CA THR A 28 11.73 -5.96 -19.22
C THR A 28 11.32 -7.04 -20.23
N SER A 29 12.29 -7.87 -20.63
CA SER A 29 12.06 -9.01 -21.52
C SER A 29 11.54 -10.27 -20.82
N ALA A 30 11.35 -10.23 -19.50
CA ALA A 30 10.88 -11.37 -18.70
C ALA A 30 9.62 -11.01 -17.90
N PRO A 31 8.73 -11.96 -17.60
CA PRO A 31 7.61 -11.73 -16.70
C PRO A 31 8.08 -11.32 -15.30
N ILE A 32 7.35 -10.41 -14.65
CA ILE A 32 7.65 -9.97 -13.26
C ILE A 32 6.51 -10.43 -12.34
N LYS A 33 6.88 -11.15 -11.28
CA LYS A 33 5.97 -11.67 -10.25
C LYS A 33 5.91 -10.74 -9.03
N PHE A 34 4.69 -10.32 -8.67
CA PHE A 34 4.38 -9.52 -7.48
C PHE A 34 3.57 -10.33 -6.47
N ASN A 35 4.17 -10.65 -5.32
CA ASN A 35 3.46 -11.25 -4.18
C ASN A 35 2.52 -10.23 -3.52
N GLN A 36 1.30 -10.64 -3.16
CA GLN A 36 0.30 -9.76 -2.52
C GLN A 36 0.41 -9.69 -0.98
N SER A 37 0.99 -10.71 -0.34
CA SER A 37 1.01 -10.80 1.12
C SER A 37 2.11 -9.92 1.74
N HIS A 38 1.70 -8.90 2.52
CA HIS A 38 2.58 -8.07 3.36
C HIS A 38 3.75 -7.44 2.59
N SER A 39 3.52 -7.14 1.32
CA SER A 39 4.53 -6.63 0.41
C SER A 39 4.45 -5.13 0.20
N ILE A 40 3.47 -4.45 0.78
CA ILE A 40 3.32 -3.00 0.67
C ILE A 40 3.68 -2.36 2.00
N HIS A 41 4.60 -1.41 1.97
CA HIS A 41 4.90 -0.49 3.07
C HIS A 41 4.53 0.92 2.63
N VAL A 42 3.92 1.71 3.51
CA VAL A 42 3.56 3.10 3.23
C VAL A 42 4.29 4.00 4.20
N THR A 43 4.98 5.00 3.66
CA THR A 43 5.59 6.10 4.42
C THR A 43 4.80 7.37 4.11
N LEU A 44 4.46 8.11 5.16
CA LEU A 44 3.73 9.37 5.07
C LEU A 44 4.55 10.47 5.73
N ILE A 45 4.74 11.58 5.03
CA ILE A 45 5.57 12.71 5.46
C ILE A 45 4.69 13.96 5.49
N ASN A 46 4.80 14.75 6.55
CA ASN A 46 4.10 16.03 6.68
C ASN A 46 4.82 17.17 5.90
N GLU A 47 4.22 18.35 5.88
CA GLU A 47 4.80 19.55 5.24
C GLU A 47 6.17 19.97 5.80
N GLU A 48 6.50 19.57 7.03
CA GLU A 48 7.79 19.83 7.67
C GLU A 48 8.88 18.81 7.27
N GLY A 49 8.54 17.83 6.42
CA GLY A 49 9.47 16.76 6.05
C GLY A 49 9.60 15.65 7.10
N LYS A 50 8.73 15.61 8.11
CA LYS A 50 8.75 14.60 9.17
C LYS A 50 7.85 13.41 8.85
N GLU A 51 8.38 12.21 9.01
CA GLU A 51 7.62 10.96 8.88
C GLU A 51 6.57 10.81 9.99
N ILE A 52 5.36 10.44 9.61
CA ILE A 52 4.24 10.18 10.50
C ILE A 52 4.22 8.69 10.82
N ASN A 53 4.43 8.38 12.10
CA ASN A 53 4.36 7.01 12.59
C ASN A 53 2.95 6.47 12.40
N TYR A 54 2.86 5.24 11.89
CA TYR A 54 1.60 4.53 11.79
C TYR A 54 1.40 3.54 12.94
N LEU A 55 0.14 3.28 13.24
CA LEU A 55 -0.30 2.09 13.97
C LEU A 55 -0.64 1.01 12.92
N SER A 56 -0.21 -0.21 13.14
CA SER A 56 -0.59 -1.34 12.28
C SER A 56 -1.51 -2.26 13.06
N ASP A 57 -2.57 -2.76 12.43
CA ASP A 57 -3.25 -3.94 12.94
C ASP A 57 -2.23 -5.07 13.09
N MET A 58 -2.35 -5.88 14.16
CA MET A 58 -1.61 -7.14 14.23
C MET A 58 -2.00 -7.97 13.01
N ILE A 59 -1.02 -8.20 12.14
CA ILE A 59 -1.15 -9.15 11.05
C ILE A 59 -1.51 -10.49 11.67
N ARG A 60 -2.78 -10.88 11.58
CA ARG A 60 -3.14 -12.28 11.80
C ARG A 60 -2.68 -13.00 10.54
N PRO A 61 -1.65 -13.87 10.60
CA PRO A 61 -1.31 -14.69 9.45
C PRO A 61 -2.58 -15.44 9.06
N GLY A 62 -3.12 -15.14 7.88
CA GLY A 62 -4.32 -15.78 7.39
C GLY A 62 -4.09 -17.28 7.37
N LEU A 63 -4.98 -18.04 8.00
CA LEU A 63 -4.99 -19.49 7.90
C LEU A 63 -5.01 -19.89 6.42
N GLY A 64 -3.94 -20.51 5.94
CA GLY A 64 -3.99 -21.56 4.93
C GLY A 64 -4.35 -21.22 3.47
N LYS A 65 -4.45 -19.96 3.04
CA LYS A 65 -4.58 -19.67 1.59
C LYS A 65 -3.21 -19.54 0.93
N GLU A 66 -3.05 -20.17 -0.23
CA GLU A 66 -1.85 -20.04 -1.06
C GLU A 66 -1.54 -18.56 -1.35
N PRO A 67 -0.25 -18.18 -1.40
CA PRO A 67 0.13 -16.80 -1.68
C PRO A 67 -0.39 -16.41 -3.06
N GLN A 68 -1.34 -15.48 -3.10
CA GLN A 68 -1.77 -14.87 -4.36
C GLN A 68 -0.65 -13.97 -4.88
N TYR A 69 -0.37 -14.10 -6.18
CA TYR A 69 0.59 -13.30 -6.90
C TYR A 69 -0.04 -12.72 -8.16
N TYR A 70 0.52 -11.60 -8.61
CA TYR A 70 0.24 -11.03 -9.92
C TYR A 70 1.46 -11.21 -10.80
N LEU A 71 1.26 -11.65 -12.03
CA LEU A 71 2.29 -11.76 -13.04
C LEU A 71 2.04 -10.66 -14.08
N VAL A 72 3.04 -9.82 -14.35
CA VAL A 72 2.97 -8.79 -15.39
C VAL A 72 3.88 -9.21 -16.53
N GLN A 73 3.33 -9.48 -17.72
CA GLN A 73 4.12 -9.92 -18.86
C GLN A 73 4.96 -8.78 -19.45
N PRO A 74 6.03 -9.09 -20.22
CA PRO A 74 6.78 -8.09 -20.98
C PRO A 74 5.85 -7.18 -21.81
N GLY A 75 6.00 -5.87 -21.66
CA GLY A 75 5.20 -4.87 -22.36
C GLY A 75 3.83 -4.58 -21.75
N GLU A 76 3.39 -5.35 -20.75
CA GLU A 76 2.09 -5.14 -20.10
C GLU A 76 2.16 -4.16 -18.93
N SER A 77 0.98 -3.63 -18.58
CA SER A 77 0.75 -2.83 -17.39
C SER A 77 -0.27 -3.48 -16.46
N ALA A 78 -0.06 -3.31 -15.16
CA ALA A 78 -0.99 -3.73 -14.12
C ALA A 78 -1.26 -2.59 -13.13
N PHE A 79 -2.48 -2.55 -12.61
CA PHE A 79 -2.88 -1.61 -11.58
C PHE A 79 -3.25 -2.36 -10.30
N PHE A 80 -2.59 -1.99 -9.20
CA PHE A 80 -2.84 -2.52 -7.87
C PHE A 80 -3.58 -1.48 -7.03
N ASP A 81 -4.87 -1.71 -6.78
CA ASP A 81 -5.68 -0.84 -5.92
C ASP A 81 -5.28 -1.02 -4.44
N LEU A 82 -4.94 0.10 -3.80
CA LEU A 82 -4.66 0.19 -2.38
C LEU A 82 -5.87 0.88 -1.73
N GLU A 83 -6.70 0.10 -1.05
CA GLU A 83 -7.86 0.66 -0.35
C GLU A 83 -7.39 1.67 0.71
N GLY A 84 -7.79 2.94 0.53
CA GLY A 84 -7.49 4.02 1.45
C GLY A 84 -8.78 4.65 2.01
N MET A 85 -8.73 5.14 3.24
CA MET A 85 -9.84 5.91 3.83
C MET A 85 -9.36 6.94 4.85
N LEU A 86 -9.96 8.14 4.81
CA LEU A 86 -9.90 9.11 5.91
C LEU A 86 -11.10 8.89 6.84
N SER A 87 -10.85 8.94 8.14
CA SER A 87 -11.89 8.79 9.16
C SER A 87 -11.51 9.50 10.46
N TRP A 88 -12.50 9.76 11.31
CA TRP A 88 -12.28 10.23 12.67
C TRP A 88 -12.22 9.03 13.63
N TYR A 89 -11.17 8.96 14.44
CA TYR A 89 -11.03 7.99 15.53
C TYR A 89 -10.60 8.71 16.80
N GLN A 90 -11.37 8.54 17.88
CA GLN A 90 -11.13 9.21 19.17
C GLN A 90 -10.87 10.73 19.06
N GLY A 91 -11.57 11.41 18.14
CA GLY A 91 -11.45 12.86 17.92
C GLY A 91 -10.25 13.29 17.06
N GLN A 92 -9.45 12.35 16.57
CA GLN A 92 -8.30 12.59 15.69
C GLN A 92 -8.65 12.17 14.26
N LEU A 93 -8.18 12.94 13.27
CA LEU A 93 -8.26 12.55 11.88
C LEU A 93 -7.16 11.52 11.60
N GLN A 94 -7.52 10.41 10.97
CA GLN A 94 -6.60 9.35 10.58
C GLN A 94 -6.76 8.97 9.12
N LEU A 95 -5.64 8.64 8.47
CA LEU A 95 -5.61 8.00 7.16
C LEU A 95 -5.30 6.52 7.37
N ALA A 96 -6.17 5.64 6.89
CA ALA A 96 -5.92 4.21 6.85
C ALA A 96 -5.59 3.80 5.41
N VAL A 97 -4.52 3.03 5.22
CA VAL A 97 -4.13 2.47 3.92
C VAL A 97 -3.94 0.97 4.06
N SER A 98 -4.57 0.19 3.18
CA SER A 98 -4.43 -1.27 3.15
C SER A 98 -2.97 -1.67 2.94
N ASN A 99 -2.48 -2.63 3.74
CA ASN A 99 -1.16 -3.22 3.57
C ASN A 99 -1.13 -4.34 2.49
N LYS A 100 -2.21 -4.50 1.72
CA LYS A 100 -2.35 -5.43 0.60
C LYS A 100 -2.93 -4.71 -0.63
N ALA A 101 -2.51 -5.14 -1.80
CA ALA A 101 -3.24 -4.92 -3.06
C ALA A 101 -4.47 -5.85 -3.11
N ARG A 102 -5.63 -5.36 -3.56
CA ARG A 102 -6.98 -6.01 -3.48
C ARG A 102 -7.06 -7.54 -3.67
N GLY A 103 -7.99 -8.18 -2.95
CA GLY A 103 -8.59 -9.46 -3.36
C GLY A 103 -9.25 -10.35 -2.30
N LEU A 104 -8.87 -10.29 -1.02
CA LEU A 104 -9.35 -11.27 -0.03
C LEU A 104 -9.60 -10.67 1.36
N THR A 105 -10.75 -11.04 1.92
CA THR A 105 -11.19 -10.89 3.30
C THR A 105 -10.11 -11.34 4.29
N GLY A 106 -9.36 -10.39 4.85
CA GLY A 106 -8.31 -10.64 5.84
C GLY A 106 -7.46 -9.39 6.06
N CYS A 107 -7.73 -8.69 7.17
CA CYS A 107 -7.44 -7.27 7.40
C CYS A 107 -5.97 -6.96 7.78
N GLY A 108 -5.47 -5.84 7.27
CA GLY A 108 -4.33 -5.12 7.82
C GLY A 108 -4.26 -3.72 7.21
N PHE A 109 -4.44 -2.69 8.02
CA PHE A 109 -4.24 -1.30 7.60
C PHE A 109 -3.06 -0.68 8.33
N TYR A 110 -2.35 0.21 7.64
CA TYR A 110 -1.52 1.23 8.26
C TYR A 110 -2.42 2.42 8.58
N TYR A 111 -2.58 2.74 9.86
CA TYR A 111 -3.31 3.90 10.34
C TYR A 111 -2.33 5.00 10.69
N PHE A 112 -2.41 6.13 10.02
CA PHE A 112 -1.65 7.35 10.30
C PHE A 112 -2.55 8.30 11.10
N PRO A 113 -2.43 8.37 12.44
CA PRO A 113 -3.26 9.23 13.27
C PRO A 113 -2.75 10.68 13.27
N ASN A 114 -3.50 11.57 13.95
CA ASN A 114 -3.11 12.97 14.20
C ASN A 114 -2.83 13.77 12.91
N LEU A 115 -3.62 13.55 11.87
CA LEU A 115 -3.54 14.34 10.65
C LEU A 115 -4.27 15.68 10.83
N PHE A 116 -3.75 16.71 10.18
CA PHE A 116 -4.30 18.06 10.17
C PHE A 116 -4.55 18.50 8.72
N ILE A 117 -5.20 19.65 8.55
CA ILE A 117 -5.28 20.31 7.25
C ILE A 117 -3.85 20.70 6.86
N GLY A 118 -3.41 20.31 5.67
CA GLY A 118 -2.03 20.52 5.26
C GLY A 118 -1.64 19.72 4.03
N VAL A 119 -0.37 19.87 3.63
CA VAL A 119 0.23 19.12 2.53
C VAL A 119 0.99 17.93 3.09
N TYR A 120 0.89 16.80 2.39
CA TYR A 120 1.53 15.55 2.75
C TYR A 120 2.15 14.90 1.53
N GLN A 121 3.25 14.18 1.75
CA GLN A 121 3.88 13.33 0.77
C GLN A 121 3.76 11.87 1.19
N MET A 122 3.32 11.02 0.27
CA MET A 122 3.23 9.58 0.49
C MET A 122 4.19 8.86 -0.45
N GLN A 123 4.89 7.87 0.09
CA GLN A 123 5.65 6.90 -0.70
C GLN A 123 5.16 5.50 -0.39
N VAL A 124 4.89 4.75 -1.44
CA VAL A 124 4.60 3.32 -1.35
C VAL A 124 5.87 2.56 -1.71
N THR A 125 6.27 1.62 -0.86
CA THR A 125 7.40 0.74 -1.12
C THR A 125 6.89 -0.69 -1.24
N TYR A 126 7.11 -1.29 -2.39
CA TYR A 126 6.97 -2.73 -2.55
C TYR A 126 8.18 -3.43 -1.93
N ARG A 127 7.97 -4.36 -1.01
CA ARG A 127 9.00 -5.21 -0.42
C ARG A 127 8.65 -6.66 -0.69
N HIS A 128 9.54 -7.37 -1.40
CA HIS A 128 9.40 -8.80 -1.50
C HIS A 128 9.63 -9.44 -0.13
N PRO A 129 8.67 -10.22 0.43
CA PRO A 129 8.89 -10.90 1.69
C PRO A 129 9.98 -11.96 1.50
N VAL A 130 11.13 -11.77 2.14
CA VAL A 130 12.29 -12.69 2.07
C VAL A 130 11.99 -14.06 2.70
N SER A 131 10.83 -14.22 3.34
CA SER A 131 10.42 -15.45 4.02
C SER A 131 9.55 -16.37 3.16
N ARG A 132 10.16 -17.05 2.17
CA ARG A 132 9.73 -18.38 1.67
C ARG A 132 10.72 -19.10 0.77
N ALA A 133 12.02 -18.83 0.88
CA ALA A 133 13.06 -19.68 0.29
C ALA A 133 13.11 -21.06 0.99
N ARG A 134 12.21 -21.99 0.61
CA ARG A 134 12.29 -23.42 0.96
C ARG A 134 11.75 -24.36 -0.14
N ARG A 135 11.66 -23.91 -1.40
CA ARG A 135 11.44 -24.82 -2.54
C ARG A 135 12.43 -24.51 -3.66
N PRO A 136 13.45 -25.37 -3.88
CA PRO A 136 14.42 -25.21 -4.96
C PRO A 136 13.79 -25.20 -6.37
N GLU A 137 12.58 -25.73 -6.50
CA GLU A 137 11.87 -25.92 -7.78
C GLU A 137 11.28 -24.63 -8.37
N GLU A 138 11.08 -23.56 -7.59
CA GLU A 138 10.54 -22.27 -8.10
C GLU A 138 11.62 -21.35 -8.73
N ASN A 139 12.90 -21.74 -8.69
CA ASN A 139 14.00 -20.87 -9.10
C ASN A 139 14.38 -20.95 -10.59
N VAL A 140 13.67 -21.71 -11.42
CA VAL A 140 14.21 -22.09 -12.75
C VAL A 140 13.73 -21.20 -13.91
N LEU A 141 12.70 -20.36 -13.79
CA LEU A 141 12.19 -19.62 -14.96
C LEU A 141 11.79 -18.14 -14.75
N GLU A 142 11.73 -17.63 -13.53
CA GLU A 142 11.18 -16.28 -13.29
C GLU A 142 12.17 -15.38 -12.55
N LYS A 143 12.46 -14.20 -13.14
CA LYS A 143 13.12 -13.10 -12.41
C LYS A 143 12.13 -12.53 -11.42
N VAL A 144 12.05 -13.15 -10.24
CA VAL A 144 11.39 -12.55 -9.07
C VAL A 144 11.99 -11.16 -8.86
N CYS A 145 11.15 -10.12 -8.70
CA CYS A 145 11.62 -8.76 -8.46
C CYS A 145 12.55 -8.75 -7.23
N PRO A 146 13.88 -8.60 -7.41
CA PRO A 146 14.80 -8.74 -6.32
C PRO A 146 14.84 -7.40 -5.59
N GLY A 147 14.18 -7.33 -4.45
CA GLY A 147 14.38 -6.24 -3.49
C GLY A 147 13.24 -5.24 -3.41
N CYS A 148 13.46 -4.30 -2.50
CA CYS A 148 12.52 -3.23 -2.19
C CYS A 148 12.46 -2.24 -3.36
N VAL A 149 11.27 -2.05 -3.94
CA VAL A 149 11.02 -1.02 -4.96
C VAL A 149 10.24 0.10 -4.31
N ALA A 150 10.89 1.24 -4.14
CA ALA A 150 10.24 2.46 -3.68
C ALA A 150 9.62 3.21 -4.87
N MET A 151 8.33 3.49 -4.78
CA MET A 151 7.63 4.30 -5.77
C MET A 151 7.97 5.79 -5.58
N PRO A 152 7.80 6.64 -6.61
CA PRO A 152 7.93 8.08 -6.44
C PRO A 152 7.01 8.61 -5.34
N PHE A 153 7.42 9.69 -4.68
CA PHE A 153 6.55 10.40 -3.75
C PHE A 153 5.36 11.01 -4.50
N VAL A 154 4.18 10.84 -3.93
CA VAL A 154 2.95 11.51 -4.39
C VAL A 154 2.53 12.54 -3.36
N GLU A 155 2.26 13.76 -3.82
CA GLU A 155 1.82 14.86 -2.97
C GLU A 155 0.29 14.94 -2.97
N PHE A 156 -0.30 15.15 -1.79
CA PHE A 156 -1.71 15.43 -1.63
C PHE A 156 -1.95 16.45 -0.53
N ARG A 157 -3.12 17.09 -0.56
CA ARG A 157 -3.58 18.05 0.45
C ARG A 157 -4.81 17.51 1.15
N ILE A 158 -4.86 17.66 2.46
CA ILE A 158 -6.10 17.48 3.24
C ILE A 158 -6.75 18.86 3.40
N ALA A 159 -8.01 19.00 2.97
CA ALA A 159 -8.77 20.25 3.02
C ALA A 159 -10.27 20.03 3.22
#